data_AF-A0A3D2BK65-F1
#
_entry.id   AF-A0A3D2BK65-F1
#
_cell.length_a   1.000
_cell.length_b   1.000
_cell.length_c   1.000
_cell.angle_alpha   90.00
_cell.angle_beta   90.00
_cell.angle_gamma   90.00
#
_symmetry.space_group_name_H-M   'P 1'
#
loop_
_entity.id
_entity.type
_entity.pdbx_description
1 polymer ?
#
loop_
_entity_poly.entity_id
_entity_poly.type
_entity_poly.pdbx_seq_one_letter_code
_entity_poly.pdbx_strand_id
1 'polypeptide(L)'
;MQKKKFRTDINGMRAIAVLLVILFHFDNSLAPAGFIGVDIFFVISGYLMTSIILTGIENSSFSIVKFYSARCKRIIPALMLLIFILVLLSYFLIEPNDYKKIGIHARDSLLFISNITYFNESGYFDVESMEKFLLHTWSLSVEWQFYLIY
;
A
#
# COMPACT_ATOMS: atom_id res chain seq x y z
N MET A 1 17.74 -25.61 -10.57
CA MET A 1 17.04 -24.42 -10.04
C MET A 1 15.78 -24.20 -10.86
N GLN A 2 14.59 -24.52 -10.35
CA GLN A 2 13.35 -24.18 -11.04
C GLN A 2 13.24 -22.66 -11.14
N LYS A 3 13.18 -22.15 -12.37
CA LYS A 3 12.97 -20.73 -12.67
C LYS A 3 11.60 -20.38 -12.06
N LYS A 4 11.57 -19.52 -11.03
CA LYS A 4 10.32 -19.02 -10.44
C LYS A 4 9.49 -18.41 -11.58
N LYS A 5 8.47 -19.12 -12.04
CA LYS A 5 7.61 -18.65 -13.14
C LYS A 5 6.88 -17.42 -12.62
N PHE A 6 7.15 -16.26 -13.23
CA PHE A 6 6.44 -15.04 -12.90
C PHE A 6 4.95 -15.26 -13.22
N ARG A 7 4.11 -15.21 -12.19
CA ARG A 7 2.67 -15.46 -12.29
C ARG A 7 1.98 -14.21 -12.85
N THR A 8 2.00 -14.10 -14.18
CA THR A 8 1.38 -12.98 -14.91
C THR A 8 -0.12 -12.90 -14.66
N ASP A 9 -0.78 -14.05 -14.51
CA ASP A 9 -2.18 -14.19 -14.12
C ASP A 9 -2.49 -13.47 -12.80
N ILE A 10 -1.76 -13.80 -11.73
CA ILE A 10 -1.97 -13.24 -10.39
C ILE A 10 -1.67 -11.74 -10.38
N ASN A 11 -0.58 -11.32 -11.04
CA ASN A 11 -0.25 -9.89 -11.11
C ASN A 11 -1.25 -9.11 -11.95
N GLY A 12 -1.81 -9.70 -13.01
CA GLY A 12 -2.89 -9.10 -13.81
C GLY A 12 -4.15 -8.89 -12.97
N MET A 13 -4.55 -9.88 -12.17
CA MET A 13 -5.69 -9.71 -11.26
C MET A 13 -5.46 -8.60 -10.23
N ARG A 14 -4.25 -8.48 -9.67
CA ARG A 14 -3.90 -7.37 -8.77
C ARG A 14 -3.97 -6.01 -9.47
N ALA A 15 -3.52 -5.94 -10.73
CA ALA A 15 -3.60 -4.72 -11.52
C ALA A 15 -5.06 -4.31 -11.79
N ILE A 16 -5.93 -5.26 -12.14
CA ILE A 16 -7.38 -5.01 -12.31
C ILE A 16 -7.99 -4.53 -10.98
N ALA A 17 -7.65 -5.16 -9.87
CA ALA A 17 -8.15 -4.77 -8.55
C ALA A 17 -7.77 -3.32 -8.20
N VAL A 18 -6.51 -2.92 -8.43
CA VAL A 18 -6.07 -1.53 -8.25
C VAL A 18 -6.77 -0.57 -9.21
N LEU A 19 -6.96 -0.98 -10.47
CA LEU A 19 -7.64 -0.14 -11.47
C LEU A 19 -9.09 0.16 -11.08
N LEU A 20 -9.81 -0.83 -10.54
CA LEU A 20 -11.17 -0.63 -10.01
C LEU A 20 -11.19 0.42 -8.90
N VAL A 21 -10.22 0.39 -7.99
CA VAL A 21 -10.11 1.37 -6.89
C VAL A 21 -9.82 2.76 -7.44
N ILE A 22 -8.91 2.88 -8.41
CA ILE A 22 -8.58 4.17 -9.05
C ILE A 22 -9.80 4.75 -9.74
N LEU A 23 -10.52 3.96 -10.54
CA LEU A 23 -11.71 4.40 -11.25
C LEU A 23 -12.81 4.84 -10.28
N PHE A 24 -13.04 4.10 -9.20
CA PHE A 24 -14.01 4.46 -8.17
C PHE A 24 -13.71 5.82 -7.51
N HIS A 25 -12.44 6.13 -7.23
CA HIS A 25 -12.06 7.42 -6.64
C HIS A 25 -12.03 8.56 -7.67
N PHE A 26 -11.78 8.26 -8.95
CA PHE A 26 -11.78 9.27 -10.01
C PHE A 26 -13.21 9.69 -10.37
N ASP A 27 -14.09 8.72 -10.59
CA ASP A 27 -15.52 8.92 -10.81
C ASP A 27 -16.26 7.65 -10.42
N ASN A 28 -17.02 7.75 -9.32
CA ASN A 28 -17.79 6.64 -8.79
C ASN A 28 -18.76 6.02 -9.82
N SER A 29 -19.21 6.77 -10.83
CA SER A 29 -20.09 6.22 -11.88
C SER A 29 -19.38 5.23 -12.80
N LEU A 30 -18.05 5.32 -12.95
CA LEU A 30 -17.24 4.40 -13.77
C LEU A 30 -17.08 3.03 -13.12
N ALA A 31 -17.04 2.97 -11.80
CA ALA A 31 -16.91 1.75 -11.04
C ALA A 31 -17.59 1.84 -9.66
N PRO A 32 -18.94 1.79 -9.58
CA PRO A 32 -19.68 2.05 -8.33
C PRO A 32 -19.34 1.11 -7.16
N ALA A 33 -18.83 -0.08 -7.45
CA ALA A 33 -18.36 -1.06 -6.48
C ALA A 33 -16.83 -1.26 -6.52
N GLY A 34 -16.09 -0.31 -7.08
CA GLY A 34 -14.65 -0.44 -7.29
C GLY A 34 -13.84 -0.48 -5.99
N PHE A 35 -14.39 -0.04 -4.87
CA PHE A 35 -13.80 -0.21 -3.53
C PHE A 35 -13.52 -1.67 -3.17
N ILE A 36 -14.29 -2.64 -3.70
CA ILE A 36 -14.06 -4.09 -3.52
C ILE A 36 -12.69 -4.51 -4.06
N GLY A 37 -12.10 -3.73 -4.97
CA GLY A 37 -10.74 -3.95 -5.45
C GLY A 37 -9.70 -3.99 -4.33
N VAL A 38 -9.91 -3.28 -3.21
CA VAL A 38 -9.02 -3.35 -2.04
C VAL A 38 -9.04 -4.75 -1.42
N ASP A 39 -10.23 -5.31 -1.19
CA ASP A 39 -10.40 -6.64 -0.61
C ASP A 39 -9.78 -7.72 -1.51
N ILE A 40 -10.05 -7.64 -2.81
CA ILE A 40 -9.48 -8.55 -3.82
C ILE A 40 -7.95 -8.47 -3.79
N PHE A 41 -7.38 -7.27 -3.75
CA PHE A 41 -5.93 -7.08 -3.70
C PHE A 41 -5.31 -7.69 -2.44
N PHE A 42 -5.93 -7.53 -1.27
CA PHE A 42 -5.44 -8.10 -0.03
C PHE A 42 -5.52 -9.62 -0.02
N VAL A 43 -6.65 -10.21 -0.47
CA VAL A 43 -6.81 -11.67 -0.55
C VAL A 43 -5.74 -12.29 -1.46
N ILE A 44 -5.53 -11.72 -2.65
CA ILE A 44 -4.52 -12.21 -3.58
C ILE A 44 -3.10 -12.06 -3.01
N SER A 45 -2.83 -10.93 -2.34
CA SER A 45 -1.53 -10.68 -1.72
C SER A 45 -1.26 -11.68 -0.58
N GLY A 46 -2.26 -11.95 0.27
CA GLY A 46 -2.20 -12.96 1.32
C GLY A 46 -1.92 -14.35 0.76
N TYR A 47 -2.68 -14.78 -0.25
CA TYR A 47 -2.44 -16.06 -0.95
C TYR A 47 -1.00 -16.19 -1.45
N LEU A 48 -0.48 -15.14 -2.10
CA LEU A 48 0.88 -15.13 -2.65
C LEU A 48 1.94 -15.19 -1.54
N MET A 49 1.76 -14.45 -0.44
CA MET A 49 2.71 -14.46 0.68
C MET A 49 2.73 -15.82 1.36
N THR A 50 1.57 -16.36 1.70
CA THR A 50 1.43 -17.70 2.29
C THR A 50 2.06 -18.76 1.38
N SER A 51 1.79 -18.73 0.08
CA SER A 51 2.39 -19.68 -0.88
C SER A 51 3.92 -19.58 -0.92
N ILE A 52 4.49 -18.37 -0.90
CA ILE A 52 5.94 -18.18 -0.85
C ILE A 52 6.55 -18.78 0.42
N ILE A 53 5.87 -18.62 1.55
CA ILE A 53 6.33 -19.13 2.85
C ILE A 53 6.25 -20.65 2.87
N LEU A 54 5.07 -21.23 2.60
CA LEU A 54 4.84 -22.68 2.63
C LEU A 54 5.74 -23.43 1.65
N THR A 55 5.79 -23.00 0.39
CA THR A 55 6.68 -23.62 -0.61
C THR A 55 8.15 -23.44 -0.23
N GLY A 56 8.51 -22.33 0.42
CA GLY A 56 9.86 -22.13 0.95
C GLY A 56 10.21 -23.14 2.04
N ILE A 57 9.28 -23.38 2.97
CA ILE A 57 9.42 -24.31 4.10
C ILE A 57 9.50 -25.74 3.59
N GLU A 58 8.58 -26.16 2.71
CA GLU A 58 8.58 -27.50 2.09
C GLU A 58 9.91 -27.81 1.39
N ASN A 59 10.50 -26.81 0.74
CA ASN A 59 11.79 -26.94 0.06
C ASN A 59 13.01 -26.65 0.96
N SER A 60 12.83 -26.50 2.28
CA SER A 60 13.90 -26.17 3.25
C SER A 60 14.74 -24.94 2.85
N SER A 61 14.12 -23.99 2.15
CA SER A 61 14.78 -22.83 1.54
C SER A 61 14.24 -21.49 2.06
N PHE A 62 13.25 -21.53 2.96
CA PHE A 62 12.66 -20.34 3.55
C PHE A 62 13.64 -19.63 4.48
N SER A 63 13.64 -18.30 4.41
CA SER A 63 14.40 -17.44 5.30
C SER A 63 13.58 -16.18 5.54
N ILE A 64 13.24 -15.95 6.79
CA ILE A 64 12.47 -14.78 7.22
C ILE A 64 13.18 -13.46 6.88
N VAL A 65 14.51 -13.43 7.02
CA VAL A 65 15.33 -12.27 6.65
C VAL A 65 15.25 -12.00 5.14
N LYS A 66 15.34 -13.04 4.30
CA LYS A 66 15.18 -12.89 2.84
C LYS A 66 13.75 -12.48 2.47
N PHE A 67 12.75 -12.99 3.19
CA PHE A 67 11.35 -12.60 3.03
C PHE A 67 11.20 -11.10 3.26
N TYR A 68 11.53 -10.59 4.46
CA TYR A 68 11.42 -9.16 4.76
C TYR A 68 12.29 -8.29 3.85
N SER A 69 13.55 -8.66 3.60
CA SER A 69 14.45 -7.90 2.72
C SER A 69 13.87 -7.73 1.31
N ALA A 70 13.24 -8.76 0.75
CA ALA A 70 12.61 -8.65 -0.56
C ALA A 70 11.42 -7.68 -0.58
N ARG A 71 10.69 -7.55 0.53
CA ARG A 71 9.55 -6.61 0.64
C ARG A 71 10.04 -5.19 0.91
N CYS A 72 11.04 -5.01 1.77
CA CYS A 72 11.72 -3.72 1.96
C CYS A 72 12.18 -3.15 0.61
N LYS A 73 12.93 -3.93 -0.18
CA LYS A 73 13.45 -3.50 -1.49
C LYS A 73 12.36 -3.17 -2.51
N ARG A 74 11.16 -3.73 -2.34
CA ARG A 74 10.02 -3.48 -3.23
C ARG A 74 9.24 -2.23 -2.85
N ILE A 75 9.06 -1.98 -1.54
CA ILE A 75 8.13 -0.96 -1.04
C ILE A 75 8.84 0.34 -0.68
N ILE A 76 9.90 0.25 0.13
CA ILE A 76 10.52 1.42 0.77
C ILE A 76 11.08 2.41 -0.26
N PRO A 77 11.82 2.01 -1.32
CA PRO A 77 12.38 2.97 -2.27
C PRO A 77 11.32 3.83 -2.96
N ALA A 78 10.22 3.22 -3.40
CA ALA A 78 9.14 3.94 -4.07
C ALA A 78 8.40 4.86 -3.10
N LEU A 79 8.13 4.40 -1.88
CA LEU A 79 7.45 5.20 -0.84
C LEU A 79 8.30 6.41 -0.41
N MET A 80 9.60 6.21 -0.18
CA MET A 80 10.52 7.30 0.17
C MET A 80 10.60 8.34 -0.95
N LEU A 81 10.68 7.91 -2.20
CA LEU A 81 10.72 8.83 -3.34
C LEU A 81 9.42 9.65 -3.44
N LEU A 82 8.26 8.99 -3.33
CA LEU A 82 6.96 9.65 -3.32
C LEU A 82 6.90 10.72 -2.21
N ILE A 83 7.26 10.33 -0.98
CA ILE A 83 7.21 11.23 0.18
C ILE A 83 8.21 12.36 0.05
N PHE A 84 9.43 12.10 -0.42
CA PHE A 84 10.43 13.12 -0.66
C PHE A 84 9.94 14.17 -1.66
N ILE A 85 9.40 13.73 -2.80
CA ILE A 85 8.86 14.63 -3.81
C ILE A 85 7.68 15.43 -3.24
N LEU A 86 6.75 14.76 -2.55
CA LEU A 86 5.58 15.43 -1.97
C LEU A 86 6.01 16.50 -0.96
N VAL A 87 6.85 16.15 0.03
CA VAL A 87 7.32 17.10 1.05
C VAL A 87 8.11 18.26 0.43
N LEU A 88 8.92 17.99 -0.60
CA LEU A 88 9.66 19.03 -1.31
C LEU A 88 8.73 20.00 -2.04
N LEU A 89 7.76 19.49 -2.81
CA LEU A 89 6.82 20.32 -3.56
C LEU A 89 5.85 21.06 -2.64
N SER A 90 5.35 20.41 -1.59
CA SER A 90 4.43 21.01 -0.63
C SER A 90 5.03 22.20 0.11
N TYR A 91 6.35 22.24 0.28
CA TYR A 91 7.02 23.40 0.89
C TYR A 91 6.81 24.70 0.09
N PHE A 92 6.72 24.60 -1.23
CA PHE A 92 6.55 25.75 -2.12
C PHE A 92 5.08 26.05 -2.46
N LEU A 93 4.20 25.05 -2.34
CA LEU A 93 2.84 25.11 -2.89
C LEU A 93 1.73 25.18 -1.83
N ILE A 94 2.03 24.87 -0.57
CA ILE A 94 1.01 24.67 0.48
C ILE A 94 1.26 25.59 1.67
N GLU A 95 0.18 26.06 2.30
CA GLU A 95 0.22 26.90 3.50
C GLU A 95 0.89 26.19 4.70
N PRO A 96 1.53 26.93 5.63
CA PRO A 96 2.34 26.34 6.71
C PRO A 96 1.61 25.33 7.60
N ASN A 97 0.32 25.56 7.89
CA ASN A 97 -0.48 24.66 8.72
C ASN A 97 -0.73 23.30 8.04
N ASP A 98 -1.03 23.31 6.74
CA ASP A 98 -1.27 22.09 5.98
C ASP A 98 0.05 21.38 5.64
N TYR A 99 1.13 22.14 5.43
CA TYR A 99 2.48 21.57 5.33
C TYR A 99 2.85 20.75 6.58
N LYS A 100 2.51 21.24 7.78
CA LYS A 100 2.73 20.51 9.03
C LYS A 100 1.93 19.20 9.07
N LYS A 101 0.68 19.19 8.59
CA LYS A 101 -0.14 17.97 8.49
C LYS A 101 0.49 16.96 7.52
N ILE A 102 0.97 17.42 6.37
CA ILE A 102 1.68 16.57 5.39
C ILE A 102 2.93 15.95 6.03
N GLY A 103 3.67 16.68 6.87
CA GLY A 103 4.79 16.13 7.62
C GLY A 103 4.41 14.99 8.57
N ILE A 104 3.27 15.11 9.26
CA ILE A 104 2.73 14.05 10.13
C ILE A 104 2.34 12.83 9.30
N HIS A 105 1.59 13.04 8.21
CA HIS A 105 1.16 11.95 7.32
C HIS A 105 2.36 11.25 6.66
N ALA A 106 3.37 11.99 6.21
CA ALA A 106 4.61 11.46 5.66
C ALA A 106 5.35 10.58 6.66
N ARG A 107 5.50 11.04 7.90
CA ARG A 107 6.11 10.25 8.99
C ARG A 107 5.33 8.96 9.21
N ASP A 108 4.01 9.04 9.32
CA ASP A 108 3.17 7.90 9.64
C ASP A 108 3.11 6.88 8.49
N SER A 109 3.16 7.34 7.24
CA SER A 109 3.33 6.48 6.07
C SER A 109 4.68 5.76 6.09
N LEU A 110 5.79 6.44 6.40
CA LEU A 110 7.13 5.82 6.48
C LEU A 110 7.26 4.81 7.62
N LEU A 111 6.56 5.07 8.73
CA LEU A 111 6.48 4.16 9.87
C LEU A 111 5.47 3.02 9.67
N PHE A 112 4.75 3.00 8.54
CA PHE A 112 3.68 2.05 8.25
C PHE A 112 2.59 1.99 9.33
N ILE A 113 2.19 3.16 9.83
CA ILE A 113 1.10 3.33 10.82
C ILE A 113 0.00 4.28 10.33
N SER A 114 0.04 4.72 9.08
CA SER A 114 -0.91 5.72 8.55
C SER A 114 -2.36 5.27 8.59
N ASN A 115 -2.64 3.96 8.58
CA ASN A 115 -4.00 3.44 8.80
C ASN A 115 -4.58 3.82 10.16
N ILE A 116 -3.75 3.85 11.21
CA ILE A 116 -4.16 4.23 12.56
C ILE A 116 -4.40 5.75 12.61
N THR A 117 -3.51 6.52 11.99
CA THR A 117 -3.65 7.98 11.92
C THR A 117 -4.95 8.37 11.24
N TYR A 118 -5.22 7.82 10.05
CA TYR A 118 -6.43 8.18 9.30
C TYR A 118 -7.72 7.69 9.97
N PHE A 119 -7.70 6.53 10.61
CA PHE A 119 -8.84 6.04 11.39
C PHE A 119 -9.25 7.01 12.51
N ASN A 120 -8.28 7.72 13.11
CA ASN A 120 -8.54 8.67 14.19
C ASN A 120 -8.87 10.10 13.72
N GLU A 121 -8.66 10.42 12.44
CA GLU A 121 -8.85 11.78 11.92
C GLU A 121 -10.22 11.99 11.26
N SER A 122 -10.67 11.05 10.42
CA SER A 122 -11.94 11.17 9.69
C SER A 122 -12.36 9.82 9.11
N GLY A 123 -13.64 9.66 8.76
CA GLY A 123 -14.10 8.54 7.95
C GLY A 123 -13.43 8.52 6.57
N TYR A 124 -13.18 7.33 6.03
CA TYR A 124 -12.48 7.16 4.74
C TYR A 124 -13.22 7.83 3.56
N PHE A 125 -14.55 7.91 3.63
CA PHE A 125 -15.42 8.50 2.59
C PHE A 125 -15.84 9.95 2.88
N ASP A 126 -15.28 10.59 3.91
CA ASP A 126 -15.61 11.97 4.24
C ASP A 126 -15.00 12.93 3.23
N VAL A 127 -15.61 14.10 3.02
CA VAL A 127 -15.09 15.14 2.11
C VAL A 127 -13.66 15.56 2.51
N GLU A 128 -13.36 15.59 3.81
CA GLU A 128 -12.03 15.88 4.36
C GLU A 128 -10.97 14.82 3.98
N SER A 129 -11.39 13.62 3.56
CA SER A 129 -10.46 12.57 3.10
C SER A 129 -9.86 12.91 1.73
N MET A 130 -10.56 13.71 0.91
CA MET A 130 -10.08 14.13 -0.42
C MET A 130 -8.88 15.09 -0.35
N GLU A 131 -8.70 15.78 0.78
CA GLU A 131 -7.58 16.71 0.99
C GLU A 131 -6.30 16.02 1.49
N LYS A 132 -6.39 14.73 1.85
CA LYS A 132 -5.29 13.95 2.40
C LYS A 132 -4.44 13.34 1.29
N PHE A 133 -3.42 14.07 0.84
CA PHE A 133 -2.50 13.64 -0.23
C PHE A 133 -1.92 12.21 -0.08
N LEU A 134 -1.71 11.75 1.17
CA LEU A 134 -1.13 10.43 1.46
C LEU A 134 -2.16 9.41 1.95
N LEU A 135 -3.46 9.68 1.84
CA LEU A 135 -4.53 8.82 2.36
C LEU A 135 -4.32 7.36 1.97
N HIS A 136 -4.11 7.09 0.69
CA HIS A 136 -3.98 5.74 0.13
C HIS A 136 -2.87 4.88 0.78
N THR A 137 -1.88 5.51 1.45
CA THR A 137 -0.83 4.78 2.19
C THR A 137 -1.37 3.95 3.34
N TRP A 138 -2.61 4.16 3.80
CA TRP A 138 -3.25 3.34 4.82
C TRP A 138 -3.22 1.85 4.45
N SER A 139 -3.54 1.53 3.19
CA SER A 139 -3.60 0.15 2.70
C SER A 139 -2.22 -0.49 2.65
N LEU A 140 -1.20 0.31 2.33
CA LEU A 140 0.20 -0.11 2.33
C LEU A 140 0.70 -0.36 3.77
N SER A 141 0.32 0.49 4.72
CA SER A 141 0.60 0.29 6.16
C SER A 141 0.00 -1.02 6.66
N VAL A 142 -1.26 -1.30 6.31
CA VAL A 142 -1.92 -2.59 6.63
C VAL A 142 -1.19 -3.77 5.96
N GLU A 143 -0.82 -3.65 4.68
CA GLU A 143 -0.06 -4.70 3.98
C GLU A 143 1.27 -5.01 4.68
N TRP A 144 2.00 -3.97 5.11
CA TRP A 144 3.25 -4.11 5.84
C TRP A 144 3.06 -4.77 7.21
N GLN A 145 2.03 -4.34 7.96
CA GLN A 145 1.67 -4.93 9.26
C GLN A 145 1.33 -6.42 9.11
N PHE A 146 0.60 -6.81 8.07
CA PHE A 146 0.35 -8.22 7.77
C PHE A 146 1.64 -9.00 7.54
N TYR A 147 2.61 -8.44 6.83
CA TYR A 147 3.90 -9.12 6.62
C TYR A 147 4.62 -9.41 7.93
N LEU A 148 4.58 -8.50 8.90
CA LEU A 148 5.24 -8.69 10.21
C LEU A 148 4.62 -9.83 11.03
N ILE A 149 3.36 -10.20 10.76
CA ILE A 149 2.66 -11.27 11.47
C ILE A 149 2.99 -12.65 10.89
N TYR A 150 3.40 -12.73 9.61
CA TYR A 150 3.83 -13.96 8.94
C TYR A 150 5.21 -14.43 9.40
#